data_AF-A0A524JGE0-F1
#
_entry.id   AF-A0A524JGE0-F1
#
_cell.length_a   1.000
_cell.length_b   1.000
_cell.length_c   1.000
_cell.angle_alpha   90.00
_cell.angle_beta   90.00
_cell.angle_gamma   90.00
#
_symmetry.space_group_name_H-M   'P 1'
#
loop_
_entity.id
_entity.type
_entity.pdbx_description
1 polymer ?
#
loop_
_entity_poly.entity_id
_entity_poly.type
_entity_poly.pdbx_seq_one_letter_code
_entity_poly.pdbx_strand_id
1 'polypeptide(L)'
;MGIASMSSHIESPVQEHTVNLANDVQWITGNLRSLGNPHNYINQENLDYFIIRNAHFSPWSFKGLPNSHAPQATLLKDNVHFFSFPDPDSLETFRKPLHTSLIILHLPIAVIRGAAPFLSEATLDNFLDFWKGPFFPMCDVNIHYLSDCATRLPDKFDLLYINRKSVLSYISGS
;
A
#
# COMPACT_ATOMS: atom_id res chain seq x y z
N MET A 1 49.93 -20.34 -6.27
CA MET A 1 49.39 -19.35 -5.31
C MET A 1 48.18 -18.70 -5.95
N GLY A 2 46.98 -19.18 -5.64
CA GLY A 2 45.73 -18.67 -6.19
C GLY A 2 45.12 -17.66 -5.23
N ILE A 3 44.87 -16.45 -5.70
CA ILE A 3 44.12 -15.42 -4.99
C ILE A 3 42.63 -15.75 -5.09
N ALA A 4 42.03 -16.14 -3.96
CA ALA A 4 40.58 -16.27 -3.85
C ALA A 4 39.96 -14.86 -3.84
N SER A 5 39.18 -14.55 -4.86
CA SER A 5 38.27 -13.41 -4.88
C SER A 5 37.18 -13.66 -3.84
N MET A 6 37.21 -12.91 -2.73
CA MET A 6 36.06 -12.80 -1.84
C MET A 6 35.00 -11.94 -2.53
N SER A 7 34.00 -12.58 -3.10
CA SER A 7 32.77 -11.94 -3.53
C SER A 7 31.98 -11.53 -2.29
N SER A 8 32.16 -10.27 -1.86
CA SER A 8 31.32 -9.64 -0.84
C SER A 8 29.87 -9.64 -1.33
N HIS A 9 29.06 -10.56 -0.81
CA HIS A 9 27.62 -10.50 -0.91
C HIS A 9 27.17 -9.26 -0.12
N ILE A 10 26.90 -8.17 -0.84
CA ILE A 10 26.21 -7.02 -0.29
C ILE A 10 24.75 -7.46 -0.12
N GLU A 11 24.44 -8.08 1.02
CA GLU A 11 23.04 -8.25 1.43
C GLU A 11 22.47 -6.83 1.57
N SER A 12 21.51 -6.49 0.71
CA SER A 12 20.77 -5.24 0.86
C SER A 12 20.12 -5.25 2.25
N PRO A 13 20.35 -4.23 3.09
CA PRO A 13 19.87 -4.26 4.46
C PRO A 13 18.36 -4.41 4.46
N VAL A 14 17.90 -5.50 5.06
CA VAL A 14 16.49 -5.74 5.32
C VAL A 14 16.02 -4.67 6.29
N GLN A 15 14.97 -3.93 5.91
CA GLN A 15 14.35 -2.92 6.75
C GLN A 15 12.96 -3.39 7.15
N GLU A 16 12.50 -2.92 8.31
CA GLU A 16 11.13 -3.12 8.78
C GLU A 16 10.44 -1.76 8.82
N HIS A 17 9.25 -1.70 8.22
CA HIS A 17 8.44 -0.48 8.18
C HIS A 17 7.06 -0.78 8.73
N THR A 18 6.55 0.05 9.64
CA THR A 18 5.16 -0.08 10.06
C THR A 18 4.27 0.07 8.82
N VAL A 19 3.23 -0.75 8.74
CA VAL A 19 2.24 -0.69 7.67
C VAL A 19 0.83 -0.82 8.22
N ASN A 20 -0.07 -0.15 7.52
CA ASN A 20 -1.49 -0.47 7.55
C ASN A 20 -1.94 -0.88 6.15
N LEU A 21 -2.82 -1.87 6.06
CA LEU A 21 -3.34 -2.34 4.77
C LEU A 21 -4.73 -2.94 4.92
N ALA A 22 -5.45 -3.00 3.80
CA ALA A 22 -6.81 -3.52 3.72
C ALA A 22 -6.96 -4.53 2.58
N ASN A 23 -7.76 -5.56 2.79
CA ASN A 23 -8.24 -6.48 1.75
C ASN A 23 -9.74 -6.77 1.93
N ASP A 24 -10.33 -7.68 1.16
CA ASP A 24 -11.78 -8.00 1.22
C ASP A 24 -12.25 -8.63 2.54
N VAL A 25 -11.32 -9.03 3.41
CA VAL A 25 -11.60 -9.77 4.64
C VAL A 25 -11.35 -8.93 5.88
N GLN A 26 -10.29 -8.13 5.88
CA GLN A 26 -9.77 -7.55 7.11
C GLN A 26 -8.88 -6.33 6.87
N TRP A 27 -8.83 -5.50 7.92
CA TRP A 27 -7.77 -4.55 8.15
C TRP A 27 -6.57 -5.24 8.81
N ILE A 28 -5.36 -4.90 8.39
CA ILE A 28 -4.13 -5.52 8.89
C ILE A 28 -3.13 -4.42 9.25
N THR A 29 -2.52 -4.55 10.43
CA THR A 29 -1.37 -3.73 10.84
C THR A 29 -0.18 -4.64 11.18
N GLY A 30 1.03 -4.10 11.13
CA GLY A 30 2.25 -4.82 11.48
C GLY A 30 3.47 -4.18 10.83
N ASN A 31 4.57 -4.92 10.69
CA ASN A 31 5.80 -4.43 10.07
C ASN A 31 6.08 -5.14 8.75
N LEU A 32 6.10 -4.41 7.64
CA LEU A 32 6.53 -4.92 6.35
C LEU A 32 8.05 -5.07 6.33
N ARG A 33 8.52 -6.28 6.04
CA ARG A 33 9.92 -6.55 5.75
C ARG A 33 10.22 -6.20 4.29
N SER A 34 11.01 -5.16 4.05
CA SER A 34 11.37 -4.68 2.71
C SER A 34 12.87 -4.85 2.44
N LEU A 35 13.22 -4.86 1.15
CA LEU A 35 14.60 -4.64 0.70
C LEU A 35 14.69 -3.23 0.09
N GLY A 36 15.40 -2.34 0.78
CA GLY A 36 15.53 -0.93 0.35
C GLY A 36 14.27 -0.10 0.62
N ASN A 37 14.01 0.89 -0.25
CA ASN A 37 12.91 1.84 -0.04
C ASN A 37 11.52 1.15 -0.12
N PRO A 38 10.65 1.31 0.88
CA PRO A 38 9.35 0.62 0.93
C PRO A 38 8.41 1.00 -0.22
N HIS A 39 8.45 2.25 -0.68
CA HIS A 39 7.62 2.77 -1.77
C HIS A 39 7.93 2.13 -3.12
N ASN A 40 9.20 1.79 -3.33
CA ASN A 40 9.63 1.06 -4.52
C ASN A 40 9.39 -0.45 -4.36
N TYR A 41 9.62 -0.97 -3.15
CA TYR A 41 9.51 -2.39 -2.84
C TYR A 41 8.12 -2.94 -3.17
N ILE A 42 7.04 -2.24 -2.80
CA ILE A 42 5.67 -2.70 -3.06
C ILE A 42 5.32 -2.85 -4.55
N ASN A 43 6.09 -2.25 -5.44
CA ASN A 43 5.87 -2.29 -6.88
C ASN A 43 6.87 -3.15 -7.66
N GLN A 44 7.77 -3.87 -6.97
CA GLN A 44 8.69 -4.79 -7.63
C GLN A 44 7.94 -5.88 -8.41
N GLU A 45 8.38 -6.13 -9.65
CA GLU A 45 7.72 -7.08 -10.57
C GLU A 45 7.76 -8.51 -10.04
N ASN A 46 8.90 -8.93 -9.48
CA ASN A 46 9.12 -10.30 -8.98
C ASN A 46 8.63 -10.51 -7.53
N LEU A 47 7.80 -9.60 -7.02
CA LEU A 47 7.25 -9.68 -5.68
C LEU A 47 5.79 -10.10 -5.75
N ASP A 48 5.50 -11.35 -5.39
CA ASP A 48 4.14 -11.91 -5.40
C ASP A 48 3.41 -11.80 -4.05
N TYR A 49 4.18 -11.63 -2.97
CA TYR A 49 3.66 -11.59 -1.62
C TYR A 49 4.45 -10.63 -0.73
N PHE A 50 3.80 -10.19 0.34
CA PHE A 50 4.38 -9.41 1.41
C PHE A 50 4.55 -10.26 2.67
N ILE A 51 5.63 -10.02 3.40
CA ILE A 51 5.85 -10.60 4.73
C ILE A 51 5.61 -9.50 5.76
N ILE A 52 4.57 -9.67 6.57
CA ILE A 52 4.22 -8.76 7.67
C ILE A 52 4.58 -9.45 9.00
N ARG A 53 5.47 -8.83 9.78
CA ARG A 53 5.83 -9.24 11.15
C ARG A 53 4.86 -8.63 12.16
N ASN A 54 4.65 -9.31 13.28
CA ASN A 54 3.77 -8.86 14.37
C ASN A 54 2.40 -8.40 13.85
N ALA A 55 1.81 -9.23 12.99
CA ALA A 55 0.61 -8.88 12.26
C ALA A 55 -0.61 -8.94 13.18
N HIS A 56 -1.39 -7.87 13.20
CA HIS A 56 -2.69 -7.81 13.83
C HIS A 56 -3.77 -7.78 12.75
N PHE A 57 -4.76 -8.65 12.89
CA PHE A 57 -5.87 -8.79 11.96
C PHE A 57 -7.16 -8.34 12.62
N SER A 58 -7.83 -7.37 12.01
CA SER A 58 -9.13 -6.88 12.42
C SER A 58 -10.12 -7.12 11.27
N PRO A 59 -10.84 -8.26 11.27
CA PRO A 59 -11.83 -8.57 10.24
C PRO A 59 -12.92 -7.51 10.12
N TRP A 60 -13.40 -7.30 8.90
CA TRP A 60 -14.60 -6.47 8.70
C TRP A 60 -15.78 -7.07 9.45
N SER A 61 -16.64 -6.22 10.00
CA SER A 61 -17.76 -6.63 10.85
C SER A 61 -18.69 -7.63 10.16
N PHE A 62 -18.93 -7.48 8.85
CA PHE A 62 -19.76 -8.40 8.05
C PHE A 62 -19.19 -9.81 7.88
N LYS A 63 -17.91 -10.06 8.23
CA LYS A 63 -17.33 -11.40 8.18
C LYS A 63 -17.65 -12.23 9.42
N GLY A 64 -17.99 -11.60 10.54
CA GLY A 64 -18.25 -12.32 11.81
C GLY A 64 -17.05 -13.09 12.36
N LEU A 65 -15.83 -12.74 11.94
CA LEU A 65 -14.59 -13.38 12.38
C LEU A 65 -13.98 -12.63 13.58
N PRO A 66 -13.33 -13.34 14.52
CA PRO A 66 -12.66 -12.70 15.63
C PRO A 66 -11.35 -12.02 15.20
N ASN A 67 -10.95 -10.98 15.93
CA ASN A 67 -9.61 -10.43 15.81
C ASN A 67 -8.56 -11.49 16.12
N SER A 68 -7.42 -11.43 15.43
CA SER A 68 -6.31 -12.34 15.68
C SER A 68 -4.96 -11.65 15.53
N HIS A 69 -3.92 -12.34 15.98
CA HIS A 69 -2.54 -11.88 15.90
C HIS A 69 -1.65 -13.04 15.46
N ALA A 70 -0.65 -12.75 14.62
CA ALA A 70 0.37 -13.71 14.21
C ALA A 70 1.76 -13.06 14.24
N PRO A 71 2.80 -13.76 14.73
CA PRO A 71 4.18 -13.26 14.68
C PRO A 71 4.66 -12.97 13.25
N GLN A 72 4.10 -13.67 12.27
CA GLN A 72 4.39 -13.47 10.85
C GLN A 72 3.16 -13.84 10.01
N ALA A 73 2.89 -13.04 9.00
CA ALA A 73 1.86 -13.26 8.00
C ALA A 73 2.44 -13.12 6.59
N THR A 74 2.01 -14.00 5.68
CA THR A 74 2.30 -13.88 4.26
C THR A 74 1.03 -13.44 3.54
N LEU A 75 1.07 -12.30 2.87
CA LEU A 75 -0.07 -11.72 2.18
C LEU A 75 0.18 -11.72 0.68
N LEU A 76 -0.75 -12.27 -0.10
CA LEU A 76 -0.69 -12.18 -1.56
C LEU A 76 -0.86 -10.72 -1.98
N LYS A 77 0.07 -10.23 -2.79
CA LYS A 77 0.13 -8.84 -3.22
C LYS A 77 -1.15 -8.39 -3.93
N ASP A 78 -1.67 -9.26 -4.80
CA ASP A 78 -2.88 -8.99 -5.58
C ASP A 78 -4.16 -8.88 -4.73
N ASN A 79 -4.15 -9.42 -3.51
CA ASN A 79 -5.31 -9.36 -2.60
C ASN A 79 -5.35 -8.06 -1.77
N VAL A 80 -4.31 -7.23 -1.84
CA VAL A 80 -4.29 -6.00 -1.06
C VAL A 80 -4.91 -4.87 -1.88
N HIS A 81 -5.89 -4.19 -1.29
CA HIS A 81 -6.55 -3.05 -1.93
C HIS A 81 -5.73 -1.78 -1.81
N PHE A 82 -5.17 -1.52 -0.63
CA PHE A 82 -4.30 -0.37 -0.41
C PHE A 82 -3.38 -0.55 0.80
N PHE A 83 -2.33 0.27 0.85
CA PHE A 83 -1.29 0.31 1.87
C PHE A 83 -0.98 1.74 2.32
N SER A 84 -0.65 1.93 3.58
CA SER A 84 0.01 3.15 4.10
C SER A 84 1.26 2.79 4.89
N PHE A 85 2.26 3.65 4.83
CA PHE A 85 3.42 3.63 5.73
C PHE A 85 3.28 4.82 6.70
N PRO A 86 2.76 4.62 7.93
CA PRO A 86 2.47 5.71 8.84
C PRO A 86 3.71 6.33 9.49
N ASP A 87 4.87 5.65 9.45
CA ASP A 87 6.08 6.14 10.08
C ASP A 87 6.62 7.39 9.35
N PRO A 88 6.94 8.49 10.07
CA PRO A 88 7.47 9.71 9.47
C PRO A 88 8.69 9.47 8.58
N ASP A 89 9.64 8.65 9.02
CA ASP A 89 10.85 8.30 8.26
C ASP A 89 10.52 7.67 6.90
N SER A 90 9.45 6.87 6.84
CA SER A 90 8.99 6.30 5.57
C SER A 90 8.41 7.40 4.68
N LEU A 91 7.59 8.30 5.22
CA LEU A 91 6.99 9.42 4.49
C LEU A 91 8.03 10.41 3.96
N GLU A 92 9.10 10.70 4.70
CA GLU A 92 10.18 11.61 4.27
C GLU A 92 10.88 11.14 2.98
N THR A 93 10.94 9.82 2.77
CA THR A 93 11.54 9.28 1.54
C THR A 93 10.63 9.38 0.31
N PHE A 94 9.35 9.72 0.50
CA PHE A 94 8.42 9.92 -0.60
C PHE A 94 8.58 11.30 -1.22
N ARG A 95 8.78 11.34 -2.54
CA ARG A 95 8.83 12.60 -3.30
C ARG A 95 7.45 12.90 -3.87
N LYS A 96 6.77 13.90 -3.29
CA LYS A 96 5.45 14.35 -3.77
C LYS A 96 5.52 14.79 -5.24
N PRO A 97 4.66 14.25 -6.12
CA PRO A 97 4.64 14.65 -7.52
C PRO A 97 4.19 16.10 -7.71
N LEU A 98 4.77 16.77 -8.71
CA LEU A 98 4.47 18.18 -9.01
C LEU A 98 3.05 18.38 -9.56
N HIS A 99 2.56 17.41 -10.33
CA HIS A 99 1.24 17.46 -10.97
C HIS A 99 0.36 16.36 -10.39
N THR A 100 -0.61 16.77 -9.59
CA THR A 100 -1.64 15.90 -9.05
C THR A 100 -3.01 16.45 -9.42
N SER A 101 -4.00 15.56 -9.47
CA SER A 101 -5.39 15.95 -9.56
C SER A 101 -6.18 15.19 -8.51
N LEU A 102 -7.22 15.85 -8.02
CA LEU A 102 -8.12 15.25 -7.05
C LEU A 102 -8.98 14.19 -7.75
N ILE A 103 -8.97 12.97 -7.23
CA ILE A 103 -9.79 11.85 -7.72
C ILE A 103 -10.60 11.28 -6.55
N ILE A 104 -11.79 10.78 -6.85
CA ILE A 104 -12.57 9.89 -5.98
C ILE A 104 -12.53 8.48 -6.58
N LEU A 105 -12.03 7.51 -5.81
CA LEU A 105 -11.97 6.09 -6.16
C LEU A 105 -13.02 5.30 -5.39
N HIS A 106 -13.67 4.37 -6.07
CA HIS A 106 -14.54 3.37 -5.46
C HIS A 106 -13.82 2.03 -5.43
N LEU A 107 -13.61 1.49 -4.24
CA LEU A 107 -13.04 0.16 -3.98
C LEU A 107 -14.12 -0.72 -3.32
N PRO A 108 -13.95 -2.06 -3.29
CA PRO A 108 -14.92 -2.96 -2.67
C PRO A 108 -15.25 -2.64 -1.21
N ILE A 109 -14.29 -2.11 -0.44
CA ILE A 109 -14.43 -1.86 1.00
C ILE A 109 -14.41 -0.38 1.38
N ALA A 110 -14.18 0.54 0.44
CA ALA A 110 -14.07 1.97 0.75
C ALA A 110 -14.30 2.88 -0.47
N VAL A 111 -14.71 4.12 -0.19
CA VAL A 111 -14.59 5.25 -1.12
C VAL A 111 -13.41 6.11 -0.67
N ILE A 112 -12.49 6.39 -1.58
CA ILE A 112 -11.23 7.09 -1.29
C ILE A 112 -11.17 8.39 -2.08
N ARG A 113 -10.99 9.53 -1.41
CA ARG A 113 -10.78 10.84 -2.04
C ARG A 113 -9.38 11.35 -1.74
N GLY A 114 -8.62 11.73 -2.76
CA GLY A 114 -7.28 12.30 -2.56
C GLY A 114 -6.63 12.75 -3.86
N ALA A 115 -5.42 13.29 -3.75
CA ALA A 115 -4.65 13.79 -4.87
C ALA A 115 -3.82 12.67 -5.50
N ALA A 116 -4.18 12.24 -6.70
CA ALA A 116 -3.43 11.25 -7.47
C ALA A 116 -2.49 11.94 -8.47
N PRO A 117 -1.27 11.41 -8.70
CA PRO A 117 -0.37 11.94 -9.73
C PRO A 117 -0.85 11.59 -11.12
N PHE A 118 -0.81 12.56 -12.03
CA PHE A 118 -1.02 12.35 -13.46
C PHE A 118 0.33 12.44 -14.15
N LEU A 119 0.81 11.32 -14.67
CA LEU A 119 2.13 11.22 -15.28
C LEU A 119 2.06 11.64 -16.75
N SER A 120 2.92 12.58 -17.15
CA SER A 120 3.04 13.01 -18.55
C SER A 120 1.71 13.48 -19.15
N GLU A 121 1.19 12.78 -20.16
CA GLU A 121 -0.06 13.09 -20.88
C GLU A 121 -1.25 12.30 -20.34
N ALA A 122 -1.14 11.72 -19.14
CA ALA A 122 -2.24 11.01 -18.52
C ALA A 122 -3.48 11.91 -18.42
N THR A 123 -4.61 11.33 -18.79
CA THR A 123 -5.95 11.89 -18.65
C THR A 123 -6.73 11.00 -17.69
N LEU A 124 -7.93 11.43 -17.27
CA LEU A 124 -8.76 10.60 -16.41
C LEU A 124 -9.02 9.22 -17.06
N ASP A 125 -9.21 9.16 -18.36
CA ASP A 125 -9.58 7.94 -19.08
C ASP A 125 -8.48 6.87 -19.11
N ASN A 126 -7.22 7.24 -18.90
CA ASN A 126 -6.09 6.32 -19.03
C ASN A 126 -5.06 6.38 -17.88
N PHE A 127 -5.27 7.18 -16.83
CA PHE A 127 -4.23 7.40 -15.83
C PHE A 127 -3.77 6.11 -15.10
N LEU A 128 -4.64 5.10 -14.95
CA LEU A 128 -4.29 3.82 -14.32
C LEU A 128 -3.26 3.01 -15.14
N ASP A 129 -3.20 3.23 -16.45
CA ASP A 129 -2.31 2.50 -17.36
C ASP A 129 -0.87 3.02 -17.32
N PHE A 130 -0.66 4.26 -16.84
CA PHE A 130 0.67 4.88 -16.77
C PHE A 130 1.56 4.31 -15.65
N TRP A 131 1.00 3.50 -14.76
CA TRP A 131 1.73 2.92 -13.63
C TRP A 131 2.36 1.58 -14.00
N LYS A 132 3.66 1.44 -13.74
CA LYS A 132 4.41 0.18 -13.97
C LYS A 132 4.00 -0.94 -13.00
N GLY A 133 3.81 -0.59 -11.73
CA GLY A 133 3.42 -1.52 -10.68
C GLY A 133 1.91 -1.50 -10.41
N PRO A 134 1.41 -2.44 -9.59
CA PRO A 134 0.00 -2.48 -9.24
C PRO A 134 -0.41 -1.34 -8.30
N PHE A 135 0.52 -0.78 -7.51
CA PHE A 135 0.22 0.27 -6.57
C PHE A 135 0.59 1.65 -7.10
N PHE A 136 -0.33 2.60 -7.05
CA PHE A 136 -0.05 4.01 -7.29
C PHE A 136 -0.27 4.84 -6.03
N PRO A 137 0.55 5.88 -5.79
CA PRO A 137 0.39 6.74 -4.62
C PRO A 137 -0.78 7.72 -4.80
N MET A 138 -1.43 8.05 -3.70
CA MET A 138 -2.34 9.18 -3.53
C MET A 138 -1.95 9.96 -2.28
N CYS A 139 -1.97 11.28 -2.36
CA CYS A 139 -1.68 12.17 -1.25
C CYS A 139 -2.94 12.80 -0.67
N ASP A 140 -2.84 13.30 0.57
CA ASP A 140 -3.90 14.09 1.23
C ASP A 140 -5.25 13.36 1.22
N VAL A 141 -5.20 12.08 1.59
CA VAL A 141 -6.27 11.10 1.37
C VAL A 141 -7.27 11.12 2.52
N ASN A 142 -8.56 11.08 2.16
CA ASN A 142 -9.67 10.81 3.07
C ASN A 142 -10.34 9.51 2.63
N ILE A 143 -10.61 8.61 3.57
CA ILE A 143 -11.25 7.32 3.34
C ILE A 143 -12.60 7.30 4.04
N HIS A 144 -13.64 6.91 3.28
CA HIS A 144 -14.92 6.49 3.82
C HIS A 144 -15.05 4.97 3.67
N TYR A 145 -14.92 4.24 4.78
CA TYR A 145 -15.07 2.78 4.77
C TYR A 145 -16.53 2.38 4.60
N LEU A 146 -16.77 1.35 3.80
CA LEU A 146 -18.11 0.78 3.56
C LEU A 146 -18.50 -0.25 4.64
N SER A 147 -17.56 -0.59 5.53
CA SER A 147 -17.78 -1.44 6.69
C SER A 147 -16.85 -1.04 7.82
N ASP A 148 -17.32 -1.21 9.04
CA ASP A 148 -16.50 -1.09 10.25
C ASP A 148 -15.73 -2.38 10.55
N CYS A 149 -14.80 -2.31 11.50
CA CYS A 149 -14.19 -3.46 12.15
C CYS A 149 -14.09 -3.19 13.67
N ALA A 150 -13.64 -4.17 14.45
CA ALA A 150 -13.51 -4.02 15.91
C ALA A 150 -12.45 -2.97 16.32
N THR A 151 -11.53 -2.63 15.42
CA THR A 151 -10.51 -1.60 15.63
C THR A 151 -10.96 -0.28 15.01
N ARG A 152 -10.64 0.84 15.66
CA ARG A 152 -10.86 2.17 15.07
C ARG A 152 -9.94 2.36 13.87
N LEU A 153 -10.53 2.58 12.71
CA LEU A 153 -9.81 2.77 11.46
C LEU A 153 -9.39 4.25 11.29
N PRO A 154 -8.18 4.52 10.77
CA PRO A 154 -7.82 5.87 10.35
C PRO A 154 -8.60 6.24 9.08
N ASP A 155 -9.17 7.43 9.05
CA ASP A 155 -9.93 7.97 7.92
C ASP A 155 -9.15 9.02 7.11
N LYS A 156 -7.94 9.39 7.57
CA LYS A 156 -7.04 10.35 6.92
C LYS A 156 -5.62 9.83 6.81
N PHE A 157 -5.00 10.03 5.65
CA PHE A 157 -3.63 9.61 5.37
C PHE A 157 -2.92 10.66 4.53
N ASP A 158 -1.68 10.99 4.89
CA ASP A 158 -0.84 11.87 4.07
C ASP A 158 -0.44 11.20 2.76
N LEU A 159 -0.26 9.88 2.79
CA LEU A 159 0.11 9.05 1.65
C LEU A 159 -0.56 7.67 1.76
N LEU A 160 -1.23 7.26 0.68
CA LEU A 160 -1.84 5.96 0.53
C LEU A 160 -1.48 5.36 -0.83
N TYR A 161 -1.10 4.10 -0.86
CA TYR A 161 -0.82 3.35 -2.08
C TYR A 161 -2.02 2.50 -2.44
N ILE A 162 -2.63 2.75 -3.59
CA ILE A 162 -3.83 2.07 -4.06
C ILE A 162 -3.46 1.01 -5.08
N ASN A 163 -3.94 -0.23 -4.91
CA ASN A 163 -3.87 -1.25 -5.93
C ASN A 163 -4.86 -0.93 -7.05
N ARG A 164 -4.35 -0.62 -8.25
CA ARG A 164 -5.18 -0.30 -9.42
C ARG A 164 -6.14 -1.41 -9.80
N LYS A 165 -5.81 -2.68 -9.53
CA LYS A 165 -6.71 -3.82 -9.80
C LYS A 165 -7.91 -3.87 -8.85
N SER A 166 -7.85 -3.18 -7.72
CA SER A 166 -8.95 -3.08 -6.75
C SER A 166 -9.89 -1.91 -7.02
N VAL A 167 -9.57 -1.03 -7.96
CA VAL A 167 -10.43 0.11 -8.30
C VAL A 167 -11.60 -0.38 -9.14
N LEU A 168 -12.82 -0.23 -8.63
CA LEU A 168 -14.06 -0.60 -9.33
C LEU A 168 -14.50 0.50 -10.30
N SER A 169 -14.36 1.75 -9.89
CA SER A 169 -14.59 2.93 -10.72
C SER A 169 -13.91 4.15 -10.09
N TYR A 170 -13.73 5.21 -10.87
CA TYR A 170 -13.17 6.46 -10.40
C TYR A 170 -13.74 7.65 -11.15
N ILE A 171 -13.76 8.81 -10.51
CA ILE A 171 -14.25 10.07 -11.07
C ILE A 171 -13.32 11.22 -10.67
N SER A 172 -13.32 12.29 -11.46
CA SER A 172 -12.67 13.54 -11.04
C SER A 172 -13.31 14.05 -9.75
N GLY A 173 -12.48 14.48 -8.80
CA GLY A 173 -12.96 15.21 -7.64
C GLY A 173 -13.27 16.66 -8.02
N SER A 174 -14.40 17.15 -7.54
CA SER A 174 -14.74 18.58 -7.50
C SER A 174 -14.15 19.27 -6.27
#